data_AF-A0A7R9JWG3-F1
#
_entry.id   AF-A0A7R9JWG3-F1
#
_cell.length_a   1.000
_cell.length_b   1.000
_cell.length_c   1.000
_cell.angle_alpha   90.00
_cell.angle_beta   90.00
_cell.angle_gamma   90.00
#
_symmetry.space_group_name_H-M   'P 1'
#
loop_
_entity.id
_entity.type
_entity.pdbx_description
1 polymer ?
#
loop_
_entity_poly.entity_id
_entity_poly.type
_entity_poly.pdbx_seq_one_letter_code
_entity_poly.pdbx_strand_id
1 'polypeptide(L)'
;MYGAVEWMYGTVERMYGAVERMYGAVGRMHGTVERMYGAAGGMHGAAGGMHKAVDRIYRTSTCEMCVSSQSLSEMVGELFLPHDMPEAPKESFFKGLFGGGLRSLDREELFGESSGRASRSVAKHIPGPQAAIQDLDKRVTGLTSEVGRAHQLMVERGEKLGKLEDRAEKMASEAENFSHTSHSLMLKYKDKKWYQL
;
A
#
# COMPACT_ATOMS: atom_id res chain seq x y z
N MET A 1 18.36 68.25 43.38
CA MET A 1 16.99 67.71 43.21
C MET A 1 16.73 67.20 41.79
N TYR A 2 17.11 67.90 40.72
CA TYR A 2 16.83 67.48 39.32
C TYR A 2 17.38 66.11 38.91
N GLY A 3 18.62 65.75 39.30
CA GLY A 3 19.21 64.45 38.92
C GLY A 3 18.51 63.21 39.50
N ALA A 4 17.82 63.34 40.64
CA ALA A 4 17.03 62.24 41.21
C ALA A 4 15.74 62.01 40.41
N VAL A 5 15.16 63.08 39.87
CA VAL A 5 13.94 63.02 39.06
C VAL A 5 14.24 62.38 37.70
N GLU A 6 15.32 62.78 37.03
CA GLU A 6 15.78 62.12 35.78
C GLU A 6 16.07 60.63 35.98
N TRP A 7 16.67 60.26 37.11
CA TRP A 7 16.97 58.86 37.42
C TRP A 7 15.69 58.02 37.60
N MET A 8 14.64 58.61 38.19
CA MET A 8 13.32 57.98 38.29
C MET A 8 12.64 57.83 36.92
N TYR A 9 12.70 58.84 36.04
CA TYR A 9 12.16 58.71 34.69
C TYR A 9 12.86 57.62 33.87
N GLY A 10 14.20 57.57 33.91
CA GLY A 10 14.96 56.55 33.20
C GLY A 10 14.81 55.13 33.77
N THR A 11 14.36 54.97 35.01
CA THR A 11 13.99 53.66 35.57
C THR A 11 12.59 53.24 35.14
N VAL A 12 11.63 54.17 35.13
CA VAL A 12 10.26 53.94 34.64
C VAL A 12 10.27 53.55 33.16
N GLU A 13 11.05 54.23 32.33
CA GLU A 13 11.16 53.93 30.89
C GLU A 13 11.74 52.53 30.64
N ARG A 14 12.75 52.13 31.42
CA ARG A 14 13.28 50.75 31.41
C ARG A 14 12.26 49.71 31.85
N MET A 15 11.38 50.05 32.79
CA MET A 15 10.29 49.16 33.20
C MET A 15 9.28 48.97 32.06
N TYR A 16 8.85 50.04 31.39
CA TYR A 16 7.96 49.93 30.23
C TYR A 16 8.57 49.09 29.11
N GLY A 17 9.84 49.31 28.76
CA GLY A 17 10.53 48.49 27.75
C GLY A 17 10.76 47.03 28.18
N ALA A 18 10.79 46.73 29.48
CA ALA A 18 10.80 45.35 29.97
C ALA A 18 9.42 44.69 29.81
N VAL A 19 8.35 45.44 30.12
CA VAL A 19 6.96 44.98 29.98
C VAL A 19 6.61 44.67 28.53
N GLU A 20 6.96 45.54 27.57
CA GLU A 20 6.73 45.27 26.14
C GLU A 20 7.45 44.00 25.66
N ARG A 21 8.70 43.78 26.11
CA ARG A 21 9.43 42.56 25.78
C ARG A 21 8.78 41.30 26.34
N MET A 22 8.16 41.39 27.52
CA MET A 22 7.39 40.28 28.09
C MET A 22 6.14 39.98 27.26
N TYR A 23 5.36 40.99 26.86
CA TYR A 23 4.20 40.79 25.99
C TYR A 23 4.60 40.17 24.64
N GLY A 24 5.70 40.64 24.04
CA GLY A 24 6.23 40.04 22.81
C GLY A 24 6.68 38.58 22.99
N ALA A 25 7.26 38.24 24.14
CA ALA A 25 7.63 36.85 24.46
C ALA A 25 6.39 35.96 24.63
N VAL A 26 5.35 36.45 25.32
CA VAL A 26 4.08 35.74 25.48
C VAL A 26 3.40 35.50 24.13
N GLY A 27 3.38 36.50 23.24
CA GLY A 27 2.84 36.34 21.88
C GLY A 27 3.58 35.26 21.07
N ARG A 28 4.91 35.20 21.17
CA ARG A 28 5.71 34.14 20.53
C ARG A 28 5.39 32.76 21.08
N MET A 29 5.21 32.64 22.41
CA MET A 29 4.83 31.38 23.04
C MET A 29 3.44 30.91 22.58
N HIS A 30 2.48 31.83 22.46
CA HIS A 30 1.16 31.49 21.96
C HIS A 30 1.22 30.94 20.52
N GLY A 31 1.96 31.61 19.64
CA GLY A 31 2.17 31.13 18.27
C GLY A 31 2.95 29.81 18.16
N THR A 32 3.84 29.50 19.12
CA THR A 32 4.44 28.15 19.18
C THR A 32 3.43 27.08 19.57
N VAL A 33 2.56 27.39 20.53
CA VAL A 33 1.52 26.46 21.01
C VAL A 33 0.51 26.15 19.90
N GLU A 34 0.03 27.15 19.17
CA GLU A 34 -0.88 26.94 18.04
C GLU A 34 -0.29 26.02 16.96
N ARG A 35 0.99 26.22 16.62
CA ARG A 35 1.69 25.35 15.65
C ARG A 35 1.83 23.91 16.14
N MET A 36 2.05 23.70 17.42
CA MET A 36 2.10 22.35 18.00
C MET A 36 0.74 21.64 17.89
N TYR A 37 -0.36 22.33 18.19
CA TYR A 37 -1.71 21.77 18.01
C TYR A 37 -2.01 21.43 16.55
N GLY A 38 -1.62 22.29 15.61
CA GLY A 38 -1.75 22.02 14.18
C GLY A 38 -0.95 20.80 13.72
N ALA A 39 0.30 20.66 14.18
CA ALA A 39 1.14 19.51 13.88
C ALA A 39 0.56 18.20 14.44
N ALA A 40 0.07 18.22 15.70
CA ALA A 40 -0.58 17.07 16.32
C ALA A 40 -1.85 16.63 15.56
N GLY A 41 -2.65 17.60 15.09
CA GLY A 41 -3.81 17.32 14.24
C GLY A 41 -3.42 16.67 12.90
N GLY A 42 -2.35 17.13 12.26
CA GLY A 42 -1.81 16.53 11.04
C GLY A 42 -1.36 15.08 11.23
N MET A 43 -0.71 14.78 12.37
CA MET A 43 -0.31 13.41 12.71
C MET A 43 -1.50 12.48 12.90
N HIS A 44 -2.57 12.95 13.56
CA HIS A 44 -3.81 12.18 13.69
C HIS A 44 -4.45 11.88 12.33
N GLY A 45 -4.48 12.86 11.43
CA GLY A 45 -4.98 12.66 10.06
C GLY A 45 -4.16 11.62 9.28
N ALA A 46 -2.84 11.69 9.37
CA ALA A 46 -1.94 10.73 8.73
C ALA A 46 -2.11 9.30 9.27
N ALA A 47 -2.23 9.15 10.60
CA ALA A 47 -2.50 7.87 11.25
C ALA A 47 -3.84 7.26 10.80
N GLY A 48 -4.89 8.08 10.70
CA GLY A 48 -6.18 7.65 10.17
C GLY A 48 -6.12 7.22 8.70
N GLY A 49 -5.33 7.91 7.87
CA GLY A 49 -5.07 7.52 6.48
C GLY A 49 -4.35 6.17 6.38
N MET A 50 -3.34 5.95 7.22
CA MET A 50 -2.60 4.69 7.29
C MET A 50 -3.51 3.54 7.70
N HIS A 51 -4.36 3.72 8.72
CA HIS A 51 -5.32 2.70 9.14
C HIS A 51 -6.25 2.27 7.99
N LYS A 52 -6.77 3.23 7.21
CA LYS A 52 -7.60 2.94 6.03
C LYS A 52 -6.83 2.23 4.91
N ALA A 53 -5.53 2.52 4.77
CA ALA A 53 -4.68 1.84 3.79
C ALA A 53 -4.40 0.38 4.20
N VAL A 54 -4.11 0.14 5.48
CA VAL A 54 -3.93 -1.22 6.04
C VAL A 54 -5.19 -2.06 5.87
N ASP A 55 -6.38 -1.49 6.15
CA ASP A 55 -7.66 -2.18 5.95
C ASP A 55 -7.88 -2.57 4.48
N ARG A 56 -7.49 -1.70 3.54
CA ARG A 56 -7.57 -1.99 2.11
C ARG A 56 -6.63 -3.14 1.70
N ILE A 57 -5.40 -3.17 2.21
CA ILE A 57 -4.41 -4.23 1.96
C ILE A 57 -4.91 -5.56 2.52
N TYR A 58 -5.44 -5.55 3.75
CA TYR A 58 -5.96 -6.75 4.38
C TYR A 58 -7.16 -7.33 3.60
N ARG A 59 -8.04 -6.45 3.09
CA ARG A 59 -9.16 -6.84 2.23
C ARG A 59 -8.72 -7.43 0.89
N THR A 60 -7.67 -6.90 0.26
CA THR A 60 -7.16 -7.47 -0.99
C THR A 60 -6.47 -8.83 -0.78
N SER A 61 -5.66 -8.97 0.28
CA SER A 61 -5.01 -10.26 0.61
C SER A 61 -6.02 -11.36 0.95
N THR A 62 -7.09 -11.03 1.66
CA THR A 62 -8.16 -12.00 1.97
C THR A 62 -8.93 -12.40 0.71
N CYS A 63 -9.24 -11.46 -0.19
CA CYS A 63 -9.84 -11.79 -1.49
C CYS A 63 -8.93 -12.71 -2.34
N GLU A 64 -7.63 -12.47 -2.42
CA GLU A 64 -6.70 -13.33 -3.17
C GLU A 64 -6.64 -14.76 -2.61
N MET A 65 -6.61 -14.92 -1.28
CA MET A 65 -6.67 -16.22 -0.63
C MET A 65 -8.00 -16.93 -0.86
N CYS A 66 -9.13 -16.22 -0.79
CA CYS A 66 -10.45 -16.78 -1.05
C CYS A 66 -10.64 -17.22 -2.52
N VAL A 67 -10.15 -16.43 -3.48
CA VAL A 67 -10.19 -16.76 -4.92
C VAL A 67 -9.31 -17.97 -5.23
N SER A 68 -8.14 -18.07 -4.59
CA SER A 68 -7.24 -19.22 -4.74
C SER A 68 -7.83 -20.51 -4.14
N SER A 69 -8.57 -20.41 -3.03
CA SER A 69 -9.24 -21.56 -2.41
C SER A 69 -10.43 -22.07 -3.22
N GLN A 70 -11.17 -21.17 -3.88
CA GLN A 70 -12.28 -21.53 -4.76
C GLN A 70 -11.76 -22.21 -6.03
N SER A 71 -10.73 -21.65 -6.67
CA SER A 71 -10.11 -22.25 -7.86
C SER A 71 -9.42 -23.58 -7.58
N LEU A 72 -8.83 -23.76 -6.39
CA LEU A 72 -8.29 -25.06 -5.98
C LEU A 72 -9.40 -26.09 -5.76
N SER A 73 -10.52 -25.75 -5.12
CA SER A 73 -11.65 -26.70 -4.96
C SER A 73 -12.28 -27.07 -6.30
N GLU A 74 -12.29 -26.16 -7.27
CA GLU A 74 -12.70 -26.46 -8.66
C GLU A 74 -11.65 -27.30 -9.41
N MET A 75 -10.36 -27.19 -9.07
CA MET A 75 -9.27 -28.02 -9.62
C MET A 75 -9.12 -29.39 -8.94
N VAL A 76 -9.71 -29.60 -7.76
CA VAL A 76 -9.96 -30.94 -7.20
C VAL A 76 -11.30 -31.46 -7.72
N GLY A 77 -11.47 -31.45 -9.05
CA GLY A 77 -12.52 -32.21 -9.71
C GLY A 77 -12.22 -33.70 -9.57
N GLU A 78 -13.22 -34.47 -9.12
CA GLU A 78 -13.25 -35.92 -8.95
C GLU A 78 -12.14 -36.68 -9.71
N LEU A 79 -11.08 -37.03 -8.99
CA LEU A 79 -10.02 -37.90 -9.47
C LEU A 79 -10.62 -39.32 -9.54
N PHE A 80 -11.27 -39.61 -10.68
CA PHE A 80 -11.93 -40.86 -11.09
C PHE A 80 -13.47 -40.78 -11.16
N LEU A 81 -13.97 -40.31 -12.31
CA LEU A 81 -15.26 -40.78 -12.81
C LEU A 81 -15.05 -42.17 -13.43
N PRO A 82 -15.71 -43.25 -12.94
CA PRO A 82 -15.75 -44.50 -13.67
C PRO A 82 -16.44 -44.25 -15.01
N HIS A 83 -15.62 -44.13 -16.05
CA HIS A 83 -16.10 -44.05 -17.42
C HIS A 83 -16.30 -45.47 -17.91
N ASP A 84 -17.54 -45.86 -18.18
CA ASP A 84 -17.80 -47.12 -18.88
C ASP A 84 -17.04 -47.11 -20.21
N MET A 85 -16.25 -48.17 -20.40
CA MET A 85 -15.43 -48.35 -21.58
C MET A 85 -16.29 -48.13 -22.82
N PRO A 86 -15.96 -47.17 -23.71
CA PRO A 86 -16.74 -46.97 -24.92
C PRO A 86 -16.76 -48.28 -25.70
N GLU A 87 -17.96 -48.68 -26.16
CA GLU A 87 -18.17 -49.88 -26.94
C GLU A 87 -17.13 -49.95 -28.06
N ALA A 88 -16.50 -51.12 -28.20
CA ALA A 88 -15.36 -51.31 -29.09
C ALA A 88 -15.67 -50.67 -30.45
N PRO A 89 -14.76 -49.84 -31.00
CA PRO A 89 -15.03 -49.12 -32.24
C PRO A 89 -15.49 -50.11 -33.30
N LYS A 90 -16.71 -49.91 -33.84
CA LYS A 90 -17.21 -50.72 -34.95
C LYS A 90 -16.16 -50.68 -36.06
N GLU A 91 -15.76 -51.86 -36.54
CA GLU A 91 -14.65 -52.00 -37.48
C GLU A 91 -14.73 -50.94 -38.59
N SER A 92 -13.84 -49.96 -38.50
CA SER A 92 -13.87 -48.79 -39.37
C SER A 92 -12.76 -48.92 -40.39
N PHE A 93 -13.17 -48.98 -41.67
CA PHE A 93 -12.47 -48.78 -42.95
C PHE A 93 -11.00 -49.24 -43.08
N PHE A 94 -10.11 -48.83 -42.19
CA PHE A 94 -8.68 -49.14 -42.22
C PHE A 94 -8.34 -50.62 -42.04
N LYS A 95 -9.25 -51.41 -41.46
CA LYS A 95 -9.09 -52.87 -41.44
C LYS A 95 -9.14 -53.48 -42.85
N GLY A 96 -9.84 -52.85 -43.79
CA GLY A 96 -9.84 -53.27 -45.21
C GLY A 96 -8.67 -52.70 -46.02
N LEU A 97 -8.11 -51.54 -45.64
CA LEU A 97 -7.02 -50.90 -46.37
C LEU A 97 -5.64 -51.51 -46.06
N PHE A 98 -5.40 -51.94 -44.82
CA PHE A 98 -4.12 -52.52 -44.39
C PHE A 98 -4.21 -54.00 -43.98
N GLY A 99 -5.42 -54.55 -43.80
CA GLY A 99 -5.65 -55.97 -43.55
C GLY A 99 -6.00 -56.69 -44.84
N GLY A 100 -5.03 -57.40 -45.43
CA GLY A 100 -5.14 -58.05 -46.72
C GLY A 100 -6.45 -58.83 -46.95
N GLY A 101 -7.33 -58.26 -47.77
CA GLY A 101 -8.57 -58.89 -48.23
C GLY A 101 -9.23 -58.03 -49.30
N LEU A 102 -9.24 -58.51 -50.55
CA LEU A 102 -9.85 -57.84 -51.70
C LEU A 102 -11.35 -57.64 -51.48
N ARG A 103 -11.78 -56.42 -51.12
CA ARG A 103 -13.13 -55.95 -51.42
C ARG A 103 -13.01 -54.69 -52.27
N SER A 104 -13.67 -54.70 -53.42
CA SER A 104 -13.77 -53.53 -54.29
C SER A 104 -14.44 -52.39 -53.52
N LEU A 105 -13.68 -51.34 -53.23
CA LEU A 105 -14.16 -50.15 -52.55
C LEU A 105 -15.22 -49.46 -53.42
N ASP A 106 -16.43 -49.32 -52.88
CA ASP A 106 -17.53 -48.64 -53.56
C ASP A 106 -17.42 -47.12 -53.34
N ARG A 107 -17.47 -46.36 -54.43
CA ARG A 107 -17.19 -44.92 -54.47
C ARG A 107 -18.33 -44.10 -53.89
N GLU A 108 -19.56 -44.62 -53.95
CA GLU A 108 -20.77 -43.98 -53.41
C GLU A 108 -20.75 -43.92 -51.86
N GLU A 109 -20.11 -44.88 -51.19
CA GLU A 109 -20.08 -44.94 -49.72
C GLU A 109 -19.06 -43.96 -49.12
N LEU A 110 -17.98 -43.68 -49.86
CA LEU A 110 -16.88 -42.82 -49.40
C LEU A 110 -17.15 -41.32 -49.66
N PHE A 111 -17.85 -41.00 -50.74
CA PHE A 111 -18.09 -39.60 -51.19
C PHE A 111 -19.55 -39.26 -51.48
N GLY A 112 -20.49 -40.17 -51.20
CA GLY A 112 -21.92 -39.96 -51.40
C GLY A 112 -22.58 -39.12 -50.31
N GLU A 113 -23.86 -38.84 -50.52
CA GLU A 113 -24.69 -37.93 -49.71
C GLU A 113 -24.79 -38.29 -48.21
N SER A 114 -24.46 -39.53 -47.84
CA SER A 114 -24.43 -40.03 -46.46
C SER A 114 -23.14 -39.68 -45.69
N SER A 115 -22.10 -39.17 -46.35
CA SER A 115 -20.77 -38.86 -45.76
C SER A 115 -20.77 -37.63 -44.82
N GLY A 116 -21.91 -36.97 -44.66
CA GLY A 116 -22.11 -35.88 -43.69
C GLY A 116 -21.53 -34.54 -44.15
N ARG A 117 -22.31 -33.46 -44.04
CA ARG A 117 -21.82 -32.12 -44.35
C ARG A 117 -20.88 -31.61 -43.25
N ALA A 118 -19.75 -31.03 -43.64
CA ALA A 118 -18.82 -30.38 -42.73
C ALA A 118 -19.51 -29.25 -41.92
N SER A 119 -19.43 -29.33 -40.58
CA SER A 119 -19.99 -28.32 -39.68
C SER A 119 -19.38 -26.94 -39.94
N ARG A 120 -20.22 -25.97 -40.33
CA ARG A 120 -19.83 -24.57 -40.62
C ARG A 120 -19.93 -23.64 -39.40
N SER A 121 -20.08 -24.17 -38.19
CA SER A 121 -20.20 -23.36 -36.98
C SER A 121 -18.85 -23.19 -36.28
N VAL A 122 -18.15 -22.11 -36.65
CA VAL A 122 -17.31 -21.28 -35.76
C VAL A 122 -16.39 -22.07 -34.81
N ALA A 123 -15.29 -22.59 -35.36
CA ALA A 123 -14.12 -22.87 -34.53
C ALA A 123 -13.61 -21.53 -33.98
N LYS A 124 -13.91 -21.23 -32.70
CA LYS A 124 -13.24 -20.14 -31.98
C LYS A 124 -11.76 -20.48 -31.99
N HIS A 125 -10.97 -19.65 -32.67
CA HIS A 125 -9.52 -19.79 -32.69
C HIS A 125 -9.01 -19.65 -31.25
N ILE A 126 -8.74 -20.78 -30.58
CA ILE A 126 -8.05 -20.82 -29.30
C ILE A 126 -6.60 -20.43 -29.63
N PRO A 127 -6.14 -19.22 -29.26
CA PRO A 127 -4.77 -18.82 -29.54
C PRO A 127 -3.84 -19.83 -28.88
N GLY A 128 -2.92 -20.42 -29.65
CA GLY A 128 -1.99 -21.40 -29.13
C GLY A 128 -1.12 -20.85 -28.00
N PRO A 129 -0.41 -21.71 -27.25
CA PRO A 129 0.37 -21.35 -26.06
C PRO A 129 1.29 -20.12 -26.24
N GLN A 130 1.85 -19.91 -27.44
CA GLN A 130 2.68 -18.74 -27.76
C GLN A 130 1.95 -17.38 -27.63
N ALA A 131 0.66 -17.29 -27.95
CA ALA A 131 -0.08 -16.03 -27.86
C ALA A 131 -0.40 -15.65 -26.41
N ALA A 132 -0.66 -16.64 -25.55
CA ALA A 132 -0.83 -16.43 -24.11
C ALA A 132 0.47 -15.95 -23.45
N ILE A 133 1.62 -16.49 -23.87
CA ILE A 133 2.94 -16.07 -23.38
C ILE A 133 3.26 -14.62 -23.78
N GLN A 134 2.89 -14.19 -24.99
CA GLN A 134 3.10 -12.79 -25.41
C GLN A 134 2.23 -11.78 -24.65
N ASP A 135 0.99 -12.14 -24.29
CA ASP A 135 0.15 -11.28 -23.45
C ASP A 135 0.68 -11.22 -22.00
N LEU A 136 1.17 -12.35 -21.49
CA LEU A 136 1.85 -12.42 -20.19
C LEU A 136 3.09 -11.52 -20.16
N ASP A 137 3.93 -11.57 -21.19
CA ASP A 137 5.16 -10.78 -21.29
C ASP A 137 4.89 -9.26 -21.32
N LYS A 138 3.83 -8.84 -22.04
CA LYS A 138 3.38 -7.44 -22.03
C LYS A 138 2.92 -6.98 -20.65
N ARG A 139 2.17 -7.82 -19.93
CA ARG A 139 1.72 -7.53 -18.56
C ARG A 139 2.89 -7.47 -17.59
N VAL A 140 3.80 -8.44 -17.66
CA VAL A 140 5.02 -8.49 -16.82
C VAL A 140 5.89 -7.26 -17.06
N THR A 141 6.09 -6.84 -18.32
CA THR A 141 6.87 -5.64 -18.65
C THR A 141 6.24 -4.35 -18.13
N GLY A 142 4.91 -4.25 -18.14
CA GLY A 142 4.20 -3.13 -17.52
C GLY A 142 4.42 -3.10 -16.00
N LEU A 143 4.22 -4.25 -15.34
CA LEU A 143 4.34 -4.39 -13.90
C LEU A 143 5.77 -4.13 -13.38
N THR A 144 6.81 -4.55 -14.10
CA THR A 144 8.20 -4.31 -13.68
C THR A 144 8.53 -2.81 -13.67
N SER A 145 7.99 -2.04 -14.61
CA SER A 145 8.18 -0.58 -14.64
C SER A 145 7.51 0.13 -13.45
N GLU A 146 6.33 -0.35 -13.04
CA GLU A 146 5.63 0.17 -11.87
C GLU A 146 6.34 -0.19 -10.57
N VAL A 147 6.88 -1.42 -10.47
CA VAL A 147 7.69 -1.87 -9.34
C VAL A 147 8.97 -1.04 -9.21
N GLY A 148 9.64 -0.73 -10.31
CA GLY A 148 10.83 0.14 -10.29
C GLY A 148 10.50 1.55 -9.77
N ARG A 149 9.39 2.13 -10.21
CA ARG A 149 8.93 3.43 -9.72
C ARG A 149 8.55 3.40 -8.23
N ALA A 150 7.88 2.33 -7.79
CA ALA A 150 7.53 2.12 -6.39
C ALA A 150 8.78 1.98 -5.52
N HIS A 151 9.81 1.26 -5.99
CA HIS A 151 11.09 1.14 -5.29
C HIS A 151 11.76 2.51 -5.10
N GLN A 152 11.80 3.35 -6.14
CA GLN A 152 12.38 4.69 -6.03
C GLN A 152 11.68 5.54 -4.96
N LEU A 153 10.34 5.52 -4.95
CA LEU A 153 9.55 6.21 -3.92
C LEU A 153 9.81 5.67 -2.52
N MET A 154 10.03 4.36 -2.39
CA MET A 154 10.39 3.73 -1.11
C MET A 154 11.76 4.21 -0.61
N VAL A 155 12.75 4.35 -1.50
CA VAL A 155 14.08 4.85 -1.15
C VAL A 155 14.01 6.29 -0.68
N GLU A 156 13.33 7.17 -1.42
CA GLU A 156 13.13 8.57 -1.01
C GLU A 156 12.38 8.69 0.33
N ARG A 157 11.40 7.81 0.56
CA ARG A 157 10.71 7.72 1.85
C ARG A 157 11.68 7.32 2.96
N GLY A 158 12.55 6.35 2.71
CA GLY A 158 13.59 5.93 3.65
C GLY A 158 14.50 7.08 4.07
N GLU A 159 15.00 7.85 3.12
CA GLU A 159 15.83 9.03 3.41
C GLU A 159 15.07 10.11 4.21
N LYS A 160 13.81 10.36 3.85
CA LYS A 160 12.97 11.33 4.58
C LYS A 160 12.68 10.86 6.01
N LEU A 161 12.48 9.57 6.22
CA LEU A 161 12.29 8.98 7.54
C LEU A 161 13.56 9.07 8.39
N GLY A 162 14.73 8.81 7.83
CA GLY A 162 16.00 9.01 8.55
C GLY A 162 16.17 10.46 9.01
N LYS A 163 15.91 11.44 8.12
CA LYS A 163 15.93 12.87 8.50
C LYS A 163 14.88 13.24 9.56
N LEU A 164 13.75 12.54 9.59
CA LEU A 164 12.70 12.74 10.58
C LEU A 164 13.12 12.18 11.93
N GLU A 165 13.75 11.00 11.94
CA GLU A 165 14.31 10.36 13.13
C GLU A 165 15.34 11.26 13.81
N ASP A 166 16.33 11.77 13.06
CA ASP A 166 17.34 12.71 13.60
C ASP A 166 16.71 13.96 14.24
N ARG A 167 15.63 14.48 13.65
CA ARG A 167 14.91 15.65 14.18
C ARG A 167 14.07 15.30 15.40
N ALA A 168 13.44 14.14 15.39
CA ALA A 168 12.64 13.65 16.51
C ALA A 168 13.52 13.36 17.73
N GLU A 169 14.70 12.78 17.53
CA GLU A 169 15.68 12.55 18.59
C GLU A 169 16.16 13.87 19.21
N LYS A 170 16.52 14.85 18.37
CA LYS A 170 16.87 16.20 18.86
C LYS A 170 15.74 16.83 19.66
N MET A 171 14.51 16.78 19.14
CA MET A 171 13.34 17.31 19.82
C MET A 171 13.07 16.60 21.16
N ALA A 172 13.26 15.28 21.22
CA ALA A 172 13.14 14.51 22.46
C ALA A 172 14.16 14.95 23.51
N SER A 173 15.42 15.13 23.10
CA SER A 173 16.49 15.61 24.00
C SER A 173 16.21 17.03 24.52
N GLU A 174 15.71 17.92 23.67
CA GLU A 174 15.33 19.29 24.06
C GLU A 174 14.13 19.29 25.02
N ALA A 175 13.14 18.42 24.78
CA ALA A 175 11.99 18.25 25.65
C ALA A 175 12.39 17.72 27.04
N GLU A 176 13.33 16.78 27.10
CA GLU A 176 13.86 16.25 28.36
C GLU A 176 14.58 17.35 29.16
N ASN A 177 15.45 18.13 28.50
CA ASN A 177 16.14 19.26 29.10
C ASN A 177 15.17 20.33 29.63
N PHE A 178 14.13 20.65 28.84
CA PHE A 178 13.11 21.60 29.24
C PHE A 178 12.31 21.09 30.45
N SER A 179 11.95 19.81 30.46
CA SER A 179 11.25 19.16 31.58
C SER A 179 12.09 19.22 32.86
N HIS A 180 13.37 18.86 32.78
CA HIS A 180 14.28 18.89 33.93
C HIS A 180 14.47 20.32 34.50
N THR A 181 14.61 21.31 33.61
CA THR A 181 14.75 22.72 34.01
C THR A 181 13.47 23.24 34.67
N SER A 182 12.32 22.95 34.08
CA SER A 182 11.01 23.33 34.61
C SER A 182 10.74 22.69 35.96
N HIS A 183 11.06 21.41 36.11
CA HIS A 183 10.93 20.69 37.38
C HIS A 183 11.84 21.28 38.46
N SER A 184 13.10 21.58 38.13
CA SER A 184 14.03 22.25 39.05
C SER A 184 13.54 23.63 39.47
N LEU A 185 12.98 24.40 38.53
CA LEU A 185 12.39 25.71 38.83
C LEU A 185 11.19 25.55 39.77
N MET A 186 10.29 24.61 39.48
CA MET A 186 9.14 24.31 40.32
C MET A 186 9.58 23.98 41.76
N LEU A 187 10.59 23.11 41.94
CA LEU A 187 11.07 22.74 43.28
C LEU A 187 11.58 23.96 44.08
N LYS A 188 12.27 24.90 43.41
CA LYS A 188 12.79 26.12 44.07
C LYS A 188 11.70 27.05 44.59
N TYR A 189 10.51 27.02 43.99
CA TYR A 189 9.39 27.90 44.35
C TYR A 189 8.25 27.18 45.05
N LYS A 190 8.24 25.84 45.07
CA LYS A 190 7.18 25.02 45.69
C LYS A 190 6.93 25.39 47.16
N ASP A 191 8.00 25.58 47.92
CA ASP A 191 7.93 25.76 49.38
C ASP A 191 8.23 27.20 49.83
N LYS A 192 8.43 28.12 48.88
CA LYS A 192 8.65 29.53 49.23
C LYS A 192 7.36 30.16 49.68
N LYS A 193 7.36 30.65 50.92
CA LYS A 193 6.25 31.40 51.48
C LYS A 193 6.43 32.89 51.18
N TRP A 194 5.34 33.54 50.75
CA TRP A 194 5.33 34.92 50.25
C TRP A 194 5.83 35.98 51.26
N TYR A 195 5.99 35.61 52.52
CA TYR A 195 6.39 36.48 53.63
C TYR A 195 7.85 36.31 54.08
N GLN A 196 8.65 35.48 53.39
CA GLN A 196 10.07 35.21 53.75
C GLN A 196 11.06 35.77 52.72
N LEU A 197 10.74 36.92 52.13
CA LEU A 197 11.63 37.64 51.20
C LEU A 197 12.78 38.33 51.93
#